data_AF-A0A5B8UFH1-F1
#
_entry.id   AF-A0A5B8UFH1-F1
#
_cell.length_a   1.000
_cell.length_b   1.000
_cell.length_c   1.000
_cell.angle_alpha   90.00
_cell.angle_beta   90.00
_cell.angle_gamma   90.00
#
_symmetry.space_group_name_H-M   'P 1'
#
loop_
_entity.id
_entity.type
_entity.pdbx_description
1 polymer ?
#
loop_
_entity_poly.entity_id
_entity_poly.type
_entity_poly.pdbx_seq_one_letter_code
_entity_poly.pdbx_strand_id
1 'polypeptide(L)' 'MIYTEIRLRWFHPGFNIGLADLKSAWLLTGEPLQLIATVHRGSLVYRIPKTRRLVSYRQLKKGLVKTDRIIRQPIYLLPF' A
#
# COMPACT_ATOMS: atom_id res chain seq x y z
N MET A 1 5.18 15.76 16.76
CA MET A 1 4.33 15.08 15.75
C MET A 1 4.28 13.61 16.10
N ILE A 2 3.08 13.04 16.22
CA ILE A 2 2.92 11.60 16.46
C ILE A 2 2.89 10.92 15.09
N TYR A 3 3.67 9.85 14.94
CA TYR A 3 3.72 9.08 13.70
C TYR A 3 3.22 7.66 13.97
N THR A 4 2.47 7.10 13.03
CA THR A 4 2.23 5.66 12.99
C THR A 4 3.35 5.02 12.18
N GLU A 5 3.96 3.98 12.74
CA GLU A 5 4.92 3.15 12.03
C GLU A 5 4.20 1.97 11.38
N ILE A 6 4.41 1.80 10.08
CA ILE A 6 3.84 0.69 9.31
C ILE A 6 5.00 -0.12 8.76
N ARG A 7 5.07 -1.39 9.17
CA ARG A 7 6.12 -2.31 8.73
C ARG A 7 5.68 -3.02 7.45
N LEU A 8 6.41 -2.78 6.38
CA LEU A 8 6.21 -3.47 5.12
C LEU A 8 6.93 -4.81 5.17
N ARG A 9 6.24 -5.87 4.77
CA ARG A 9 6.80 -7.23 4.66
C ARG A 9 7.23 -7.54 3.23
N TRP A 10 6.59 -6.91 2.25
CA TRP A 10 6.91 -7.08 0.84
C TRP A 10 6.93 -5.75 0.11
N PHE A 11 7.73 -5.69 -0.95
CA PHE A 11 7.88 -4.54 -1.81
C PHE A 11 7.92 -4.98 -3.26
N HIS A 12 7.24 -4.24 -4.12
CA HIS A 12 7.27 -4.41 -5.56
C HIS A 12 7.96 -3.22 -6.23
N PRO A 13 9.16 -3.38 -6.80
CA PRO A 13 9.91 -2.27 -7.40
C PRO A 13 9.19 -1.68 -8.63
N GLY A 14 8.67 -2.52 -9.52
CA GLY A 14 8.02 -2.05 -10.76
C GLY A 14 6.76 -1.19 -10.58
N PHE A 15 5.97 -1.43 -9.52
CA PHE A 15 4.79 -0.60 -9.20
C PHE A 15 5.07 0.39 -8.07
N ASN A 16 6.24 0.31 -7.44
CA ASN A 16 6.62 1.04 -6.24
C ASN A 16 5.59 0.89 -5.10
N ILE A 17 5.10 -0.35 -4.89
CA ILE A 17 4.08 -0.67 -3.88
C ILE A 17 4.68 -1.53 -2.78
N GLY A 18 4.50 -1.11 -1.53
CA GLY A 18 4.75 -1.91 -0.33
C GLY A 18 3.49 -2.61 0.17
N LEU A 19 3.64 -3.80 0.75
CA LEU A 19 2.57 -4.53 1.43
C LEU A 19 2.99 -4.85 2.85
N ALA A 20 2.18 -4.43 3.82
CA ALA A 20 2.26 -4.91 5.20
C ALA A 20 1.49 -6.23 5.35
N ASP A 21 0.31 -6.30 4.72
CA ASP A 21 -0.55 -7.47 4.63
C ASP A 21 -1.38 -7.42 3.32
N LEU A 22 -2.25 -8.40 3.07
CA LEU A 22 -3.07 -8.48 1.85
C LEU A 22 -4.07 -7.32 1.69
N LYS A 23 -4.56 -6.72 2.78
CA LYS A 23 -5.49 -5.59 2.78
C LYS A 23 -4.77 -4.25 2.87
N SER A 24 -3.57 -4.23 3.43
CA SER A 24 -2.75 -3.06 3.70
C SER A 24 -1.61 -2.95 2.68
N ALA A 25 -1.93 -2.34 1.54
CA ALA A 25 -0.97 -2.00 0.49
C ALA A 25 -0.76 -0.48 0.43
N TRP A 26 0.47 -0.07 0.12
CA TRP A 26 0.92 1.31 0.17
C TRP A 26 1.71 1.65 -1.08
N LEU A 27 1.35 2.72 -1.77
CA LEU A 27 2.17 3.29 -2.83
C LEU A 27 3.27 4.15 -2.19
N LEU A 28 4.53 3.83 -2.49
CA LEU A 28 5.69 4.44 -1.85
C LEU A 28 6.15 5.70 -2.61
N THR A 29 5.28 6.69 -2.70
CA THR A 29 5.63 8.04 -3.17
C THR A 29 6.33 8.85 -2.08
N GLY A 30 6.71 10.11 -2.35
CA GLY A 30 7.31 10.99 -1.34
C GLY A 30 6.46 11.10 -0.07
N GLU A 31 5.14 11.08 -0.23
CA GLU A 31 4.17 10.80 0.83
C GLU A 31 3.55 9.41 0.58
N PRO A 32 3.75 8.43 1.48
CA PRO A 32 3.16 7.10 1.32
C PRO A 32 1.62 7.16 1.28
N LEU A 33 1.03 6.59 0.23
CA LEU A 33 -0.41 6.61 0.01
C LEU A 33 -1.01 5.21 0.20
N GLN A 34 -1.98 5.08 1.10
CA GLN A 34 -2.68 3.82 1.29
C GLN A 34 -3.54 3.48 0.07
N LEU A 35 -3.39 2.26 -0.44
CA LEU A 35 -4.23 1.74 -1.51
C LEU A 35 -5.51 1.15 -0.93
N ILE A 36 -6.61 1.29 -1.68
CA ILE A 36 -7.88 0.71 -1.31
C ILE A 36 -7.91 -0.73 -1.86
N ALA A 37 -7.85 -1.71 -0.96
CA ALA A 37 -8.04 -3.11 -1.31
C ALA A 37 -9.53 -3.42 -1.51
N THR A 38 -9.90 -3.96 -2.67
CA THR A 38 -11.29 -4.33 -2.98
C THR A 38 -11.30 -5.63 -3.78
N VAL A 39 -12.37 -6.41 -3.66
CA VAL A 39 -12.58 -7.58 -4.52
C VAL A 39 -13.42 -7.15 -5.71
N HIS A 40 -12.89 -7.31 -6.92
CA HIS A 40 -13.60 -7.03 -8.16
C HIS A 40 -13.60 -8.29 -9.03
N ARG A 41 -14.80 -8.79 -9.37
CA ARG A 41 -15.00 -10.02 -10.16
C ARG A 41 -14.22 -11.22 -9.60
N GLY A 42 -14.29 -11.44 -8.28
CA GLY A 42 -13.59 -12.53 -7.58
C GLY A 42 -12.07 -12.36 -7.44
N SER A 43 -11.50 -11.23 -7.89
CA SER A 43 -10.07 -10.96 -7.80
C SER A 43 -9.77 -9.81 -6.84
N LEU A 44 -8.76 -9.97 -6.00
CA LEU A 44 -8.25 -8.87 -5.15
C LEU A 44 -7.53 -7.84 -6.03
N VAL A 45 -7.99 -6.60 -5.94
CA VAL A 45 -7.45 -5.44 -6.65
C VAL A 45 -7.16 -4.31 -5.67
N TYR A 46 -6.08 -3.60 -5.92
CA TYR A 46 -5.67 -2.41 -5.18
C TYR A 46 -5.93 -1.19 -6.05
N ARG A 47 -6.78 -0.29 -5.57
CA ARG A 47 -7.09 0.97 -6.24
C ARG A 47 -6.22 2.08 -5.67
N ILE A 48 -5.58 2.84 -6.55
CA ILE A 48 -4.85 4.04 -6.18
C ILE A 48 -5.87 5.18 -5.98
N PRO A 49 -5.98 5.75 -4.76
CA PRO A 49 -6.90 6.86 -4.49
C PRO A 49 -6.73 8.01 -5.49
N LYS A 50 -7.84 8.70 -5.81
CA LYS A 50 -7.87 9.83 -6.76
C LYS A 50 -7.46 9.49 -8.20
N THR A 51 -7.27 8.21 -8.53
CA THR A 51 -7.01 7.77 -9.90
C THR A 51 -7.98 6.65 -10.31
N ARG A 52 -8.01 6.38 -11.63
CA ARG A 52 -8.69 5.20 -12.21
C ARG A 52 -7.76 3.99 -12.30
N ARG A 53 -6.53 4.07 -11.78
CA ARG A 53 -5.56 2.99 -11.84
C ARG A 53 -5.88 1.91 -10.80
N LEU A 54 -5.82 0.67 -11.26
CA LEU A 54 -6.03 -0.54 -10.49
C LEU A 54 -4.85 -1.47 -10.70
N VAL A 55 -4.40 -2.12 -9.64
CA VAL A 55 -3.36 -3.15 -9.72
C VAL A 55 -3.93 -4.42 -9.10
N SER A 56 -4.00 -5.50 -9.88
CA SER A 56 -4.45 -6.78 -9.32
C SER A 56 -3.37 -7.38 -8.42
N TYR A 57 -3.79 -8.09 -7.38
CA TYR A 57 -2.86 -8.85 -6.54
C TYR A 57 -2.06 -9.87 -7.36
N ARG A 58 -2.65 -10.43 -8.42
CA ARG A 58 -1.97 -11.36 -9.33
C ARG A 58 -0.80 -10.69 -10.07
N GLN A 59 -0.94 -9.44 -10.49
CA GLN A 59 0.14 -8.66 -11.10
C GLN A 59 1.22 -8.33 -10.07
N LEU A 60 0.81 -7.88 -8.88
CA LEU A 60 1.72 -7.58 -7.78
C LEU A 60 2.53 -8.82 -7.38
N LYS A 61 1.90 -9.97 -7.18
CA LYS A 61 2.58 -11.19 -6.69
C LYS A 61 3.78 -11.61 -7.55
N LYS A 62 3.79 -11.29 -8.85
CA LYS A 62 4.88 -11.65 -9.78
C LYS A 62 6.21 -10.95 -9.50
N GLY A 63 6.21 -9.82 -8.79
CA GLY A 63 7.42 -9.04 -8.52
C GLY A 63 7.59 -8.64 -7.05
N LEU A 64 6.93 -9.36 -6.12
CA LEU A 64 7.10 -9.10 -4.70
C LEU A 64 8.44 -9.61 -4.20
N VAL A 65 9.19 -8.71 -3.59
CA VAL A 65 10.45 -8.96 -2.89
C VAL A 65 10.18 -8.80 -1.40
N LYS A 66 10.70 -9.71 -0.57
CA LYS A 66 10.58 -9.59 0.89
C LYS A 66 11.40 -8.40 1.38
N THR A 67 10.86 -7.64 2.32
CA THR A 67 11.51 -6.47 2.90
C THR A 67 11.10 -6.28 4.36
N ASP A 68 11.83 -5.44 5.07
CA ASP A 68 11.61 -5.03 6.47
C ASP A 68 11.46 -3.50 6.60
N ARG A 69 11.25 -2.81 5.48
CA ARG A 69 11.10 -1.35 5.44
C ARG A 69 9.97 -0.86 6.34
N ILE A 70 10.23 0.25 7.02
CA ILE A 70 9.24 0.94 7.86
C ILE A 70 8.87 2.24 7.18
N ILE A 71 7.58 2.45 6.95
CA ILE A 71 7.05 3.77 6.55
C ILE A 71 6.48 4.45 7.79
N ARG A 72 6.73 5.75 7.90
CA ARG A 72 6.22 6.59 8.98
C ARG A 72 5.18 7.53 8.40
N GLN A 73 3.97 7.46 8.92
CA GLN A 73 2.89 8.33 8.49
C GLN A 73 2.51 9.30 9.62
N PRO A 74 2.41 10.61 9.35
CA PRO A 74 1.98 11.57 10.35
C PRO A 74 0.52 11.31 10.72
N ILE A 75 0.24 11.21 12.02
CA ILE A 75 -1.12 11.18 12.55
C ILE A 75 -1.58 12.63 12.68
N TYR A 76 -2.54 13.04 11.87
CA TYR A 76 -3.29 14.27 12.12
C TYR A 76 -4.41 13.95 13.10
N LEU A 77 -4.23 14.37 14.36
CA LEU A 77 -5.30 14.34 15.34
C LEU A 77 -6.37 15.34 14.88
N LEU A 78 -7.54 14.86 14.47
CA LEU A 78 -8.71 15.74 14.31
C LEU A 78 -9.07 16.30 15.68
N PRO A 79 -9.35 17.61 15.82
CA PRO A 79 -9.97 18.13 17.04
C PRO A 79 -11.39 17.55 17.11
N PHE A 80 -11.71 16.93 18.23
CA PHE A 80 -13.06 16.48 18.59
C PHE A 80 -13.94 17.66 18.98
#